data_AF-A0A8B8ZWH1-F1
#
_entry.id   AF-A0A8B8ZWH1-F1
#
_cell.length_a   1.000
_cell.length_b   1.000
_cell.length_c   1.000
_cell.angle_alpha   90.00
_cell.angle_beta   90.00
_cell.angle_gamma   90.00
#
_symmetry.space_group_name_H-M   'P 1'
#
loop_
_entity.id
_entity.type
_entity.pdbx_description
1 polymer ?
#
loop_
_entity_poly.entity_id
_entity_poly.type
_entity_poly.pdbx_seq_one_letter_code
_entity_poly.pdbx_strand_id
1 'polypeptide(L)'
;MDQYEKVEKIGEGTYGVVYKARDRLTNEMIALKKIRLEQEDEGVPSTAIREIFLHPGFSGILSLATLASADEAEHGLPCPIYPWPHKGILSSYDHASIRRGHQVYQQVCASCHSMSLVSYRDLVGVAYTEEETKAMVAEVEVVDGPNDEGEMFTRPGKLSDRFPQPYPNEQAARFANGGAYPPDLSIITKARHNGQNYVFALLTGYCDPPAGVLVMFFLCSLSIYCDIFSMSITVLVSLCLDDNFWHI
;
A
#
# COMPACT_ATOMS: atom_id res chain seq x y z
N MET A 1 2.49 33.09 16.34
CA MET A 1 1.18 33.16 15.65
C MET A 1 1.06 34.44 14.80
N ASP A 2 2.10 35.25 14.72
CA ASP A 2 2.05 36.64 14.22
C ASP A 2 2.27 36.77 12.71
N GLN A 3 2.56 35.66 12.03
CA GLN A 3 2.75 35.60 10.58
C GLN A 3 1.43 35.70 9.80
N TYR A 4 0.30 35.33 10.42
CA TYR A 4 -0.97 35.24 9.72
C TYR A 4 -2.01 36.21 10.28
N GLU A 5 -2.60 36.99 9.39
CA GLU A 5 -3.68 37.91 9.70
C GLU A 5 -5.04 37.26 9.43
N LYS A 6 -5.86 37.04 10.47
CA LYS A 6 -7.20 36.48 10.30
C LYS A 6 -8.12 37.54 9.70
N VAL A 7 -8.74 37.21 8.56
CA VAL A 7 -9.61 38.11 7.81
C VAL A 7 -11.07 37.88 8.16
N GLU A 8 -11.56 36.65 8.01
CA GLU A 8 -12.96 36.31 8.30
C GLU A 8 -13.10 34.87 8.78
N LYS A 9 -14.18 34.58 9.51
CA LYS A 9 -14.51 33.22 9.95
C LYS A 9 -15.30 32.54 8.84
N ILE A 10 -14.72 31.51 8.22
CA ILE A 10 -15.34 30.78 7.10
C ILE A 10 -16.29 29.69 7.62
N GLY A 11 -15.97 29.09 8.77
CA GLY A 11 -16.81 28.04 9.34
C GLY A 11 -16.42 27.68 10.77
N GLU A 12 -17.38 27.20 11.53
CA GLU A 12 -17.19 26.61 12.85
C GLU A 12 -17.74 25.19 12.83
N GLY A 13 -16.92 24.25 13.28
CA GLY A 13 -17.32 22.87 13.48
C GLY A 13 -16.90 22.39 14.87
N THR A 14 -17.30 21.18 15.21
CA THR A 14 -17.09 20.56 16.51
C THR A 14 -15.61 20.54 16.94
N TYR A 15 -14.70 20.34 15.98
CA TYR A 15 -13.26 20.23 16.21
C TYR A 15 -12.51 21.56 16.17
N GLY A 16 -13.20 22.69 15.97
CA GLY A 16 -12.55 23.99 15.91
C GLY A 16 -13.10 24.93 14.87
N VAL A 17 -12.48 26.10 14.78
CA VAL A 17 -12.92 27.20 13.91
C VAL A 17 -11.95 27.38 12.75
N VAL A 18 -12.48 27.46 11.54
CA VAL A 18 -11.72 27.75 10.31
C VAL A 18 -11.83 29.23 10.00
N TYR A 19 -10.69 29.89 9.94
CA TYR A 19 -10.56 31.29 9.54
C TYR A 19 -9.96 31.37 8.15
N LYS A 20 -10.48 32.28 7.34
CA LYS A 20 -9.72 32.85 6.24
C LYS A 20 -8.63 33.70 6.85
N ALA A 21 -7.40 33.48 6.47
CA ALA A 21 -6.28 34.30 6.90
C ALA A 21 -5.44 34.70 5.69
N ARG A 22 -4.74 35.82 5.84
CA ARG A 22 -3.77 36.34 4.89
C ARG A 22 -2.39 36.11 5.50
N ASP A 23 -1.53 35.40 4.77
CA ASP A 23 -0.12 35.32 5.16
C ASP A 23 0.52 36.70 4.92
N ARG A 24 1.17 37.25 5.95
CA ARG A 24 1.81 38.58 5.88
C ARG A 24 3.06 38.60 5.01
N LEU A 25 3.70 37.45 4.78
CA LEU A 25 4.93 37.35 3.99
C LEU A 25 4.64 37.20 2.51
N THR A 26 3.69 36.35 2.15
CA THR A 26 3.37 36.03 0.74
C THR A 26 2.15 36.77 0.22
N ASN A 27 1.39 37.39 1.11
CA ASN A 27 0.12 38.08 0.81
C ASN A 27 -0.97 37.15 0.25
N GLU A 28 -0.78 35.83 0.35
CA GLU A 28 -1.71 34.82 -0.12
C GLU A 28 -2.82 34.54 0.90
N MET A 29 -3.98 34.13 0.38
CA MET A 29 -5.15 33.79 1.17
C MET A 29 -5.13 32.30 1.51
N ILE A 30 -5.07 31.99 2.80
CA ILE A 30 -5.01 30.62 3.33
C ILE A 30 -6.16 30.36 4.31
N ALA A 31 -6.46 29.08 4.55
CA ALA A 31 -7.42 28.66 5.57
C ALA A 31 -6.67 28.19 6.83
N LEU A 32 -6.86 28.88 7.96
CA LEU A 32 -6.31 28.51 9.25
C LEU A 32 -7.36 27.80 10.11
N LYS A 33 -7.10 26.53 10.43
CA LYS A 33 -7.96 25.73 11.32
C LYS A 33 -7.40 25.77 12.75
N LYS A 34 -8.12 26.45 13.64
CA LYS A 34 -7.80 26.47 15.07
C LYS A 34 -8.58 25.36 15.76
N ILE A 35 -7.89 24.30 16.17
CA ILE A 35 -8.49 23.13 16.81
C ILE A 35 -8.79 23.44 18.29
N ARG A 36 -9.97 23.03 18.78
CA ARG A 36 -10.28 22.99 20.21
C ARG A 36 -9.85 21.62 20.72
N LEU A 37 -8.84 21.57 21.58
CA LEU A 37 -8.45 20.34 22.25
C LEU A 37 -9.31 20.25 23.50
N GLU A 38 -10.45 19.57 23.38
CA GLU A 38 -11.23 19.10 24.52
C GLU A 38 -10.85 17.65 24.77
N GLN A 39 -10.60 17.36 26.05
CA GLN A 39 -10.19 16.07 26.58
C GLN A 39 -11.40 15.11 26.56
N GLU A 40 -11.12 13.84 26.24
CA GLU A 40 -11.93 12.63 26.46
C GLU A 40 -12.95 12.19 25.38
N ASP A 41 -12.67 10.99 24.86
CA ASP A 41 -13.54 9.84 24.59
C ASP A 41 -14.87 10.06 23.84
N GLU A 42 -14.81 9.87 22.52
CA GLU A 42 -15.63 8.94 21.71
C GLU A 42 -15.62 9.37 20.22
N GLY A 43 -15.42 8.39 19.34
CA GLY A 43 -15.25 8.60 17.90
C GLY A 43 -16.52 9.11 17.19
N VAL A 44 -16.34 9.88 16.11
CA VAL A 44 -17.45 10.41 15.31
C VAL A 44 -17.88 9.40 14.22
N PRO A 45 -19.20 9.20 14.02
CA PRO A 45 -19.75 8.18 13.11
C PRO A 45 -19.68 8.58 11.63
N SER A 46 -19.73 7.56 10.77
CA SER A 46 -19.43 7.56 9.33
C SER A 46 -20.45 8.25 8.41
N THR A 47 -21.42 9.00 8.93
CA THR A 47 -22.53 9.55 8.14
C THR A 47 -22.31 10.96 7.59
N ALA A 48 -21.13 11.58 7.77
CA ALA A 48 -20.84 12.94 7.28
C ALA A 48 -20.13 13.00 5.91
N ILE A 49 -19.93 11.87 5.21
CA ILE A 49 -19.11 11.78 3.98
C ILE A 49 -19.96 11.82 2.70
N ARG A 50 -21.02 12.63 2.62
CA ARG A 50 -21.69 12.90 1.33
C ARG A 50 -22.05 14.36 1.17
N GLU A 51 -21.69 14.86 -0.03
CA GLU A 51 -21.83 16.23 -0.56
C GLU A 51 -20.68 17.16 -0.15
N ILE A 52 -19.96 17.84 -1.04
CA ILE A 52 -20.39 18.58 -2.23
C ILE A 52 -19.27 18.59 -3.30
N PHE A 53 -19.56 18.11 -4.50
CA PHE A 53 -18.96 18.59 -5.76
C PHE A 53 -20.12 18.97 -6.69
N LEU A 54 -20.40 20.26 -6.84
CA LEU A 54 -20.79 20.90 -8.10
C LEU A 54 -20.97 22.41 -7.87
N HIS A 55 -20.18 23.24 -8.55
CA HIS A 55 -20.56 24.64 -8.79
C HIS A 55 -20.71 24.80 -10.31
N PRO A 56 -21.94 25.03 -10.82
CA PRO A 56 -22.18 25.22 -12.25
C PRO A 56 -21.88 26.67 -12.59
N GLY A 57 -20.78 26.95 -13.31
CA GLY A 57 -20.51 28.31 -13.74
C GLY A 57 -19.07 28.63 -14.12
N PHE A 58 -18.50 27.94 -15.10
CA PHE A 58 -17.43 28.54 -15.90
C PHE A 58 -17.46 28.00 -17.32
N SER A 59 -17.85 28.88 -18.25
CA SER A 59 -18.11 28.59 -19.65
C SER A 59 -16.82 28.52 -20.47
N GLY A 60 -16.51 27.33 -21.01
CA GLY A 60 -16.49 27.17 -22.47
C GLY A 60 -15.20 27.29 -23.27
N ILE A 61 -14.01 27.57 -22.72
CA ILE A 61 -12.76 27.60 -23.53
C ILE A 61 -11.54 26.87 -22.93
N LEU A 62 -11.68 26.22 -21.77
CA LEU A 62 -10.61 25.48 -21.11
C LEU A 62 -10.96 24.00 -20.94
N SER A 63 -11.45 23.35 -22.00
CA SER A 63 -11.96 21.98 -21.92
C SER A 63 -11.07 20.92 -22.55
N LEU A 64 -10.05 21.26 -23.36
CA LEU A 64 -9.24 20.25 -24.05
C LEU A 64 -7.92 19.91 -23.32
N ALA A 65 -7.26 20.91 -22.72
CA ALA A 65 -5.99 20.71 -22.02
C ALA A 65 -6.16 20.05 -20.63
N THR A 66 -7.26 20.33 -19.94
CA THR A 66 -7.62 19.71 -18.66
C THR A 66 -8.02 18.24 -18.84
N LEU A 67 -8.71 17.90 -19.93
CA LEU A 67 -9.02 16.50 -20.27
C LEU A 67 -7.75 15.70 -20.58
N ALA A 68 -6.81 16.26 -21.37
CA ALA A 68 -5.57 15.55 -21.70
C ALA A 68 -4.68 15.30 -20.46
N SER A 69 -4.59 16.27 -19.54
CA SER A 69 -3.82 16.07 -18.30
C SER A 69 -4.47 15.09 -17.33
N ALA A 70 -5.80 14.95 -17.36
CA ALA A 70 -6.51 13.96 -16.57
C ALA A 70 -6.35 12.56 -17.17
N ASP A 71 -6.38 12.42 -18.50
CA ASP A 71 -6.25 11.14 -19.21
C ASP A 71 -4.88 10.47 -18.98
N GLU A 72 -3.79 11.25 -19.01
CA GLU A 72 -2.44 10.78 -18.68
C GLU A 72 -2.31 10.35 -17.21
N ALA A 73 -3.02 11.04 -16.30
CA ALA A 73 -3.05 10.69 -14.88
C ALA A 73 -3.90 9.44 -14.61
N GLU A 74 -4.97 9.21 -15.38
CA GLU A 74 -5.84 8.04 -15.28
C GLU A 74 -5.20 6.78 -15.83
N HIS A 75 -4.52 6.86 -16.99
CA HIS A 75 -3.80 5.72 -17.58
C HIS A 75 -2.52 5.38 -16.81
N GLY A 76 -1.92 6.37 -16.14
CA GLY A 76 -0.66 6.23 -15.45
C GLY A 76 0.53 6.24 -16.40
N LEU A 77 1.69 6.65 -15.89
CA LEU A 77 2.92 6.69 -16.69
C LEU A 77 3.34 5.27 -17.11
N PRO A 78 3.74 5.07 -18.38
CA PRO A 78 4.23 3.77 -18.83
C PRO A 78 5.53 3.43 -18.08
N CYS A 79 5.59 2.23 -17.51
CA CYS A 79 6.79 1.78 -16.82
C CYS A 79 7.88 1.32 -17.82
N PRO A 80 9.16 1.67 -17.58
CA PRO A 80 10.25 1.28 -18.45
C PRO A 80 10.51 -0.23 -18.36
N ILE A 81 11.18 -0.77 -19.37
CA ILE A 81 11.51 -2.20 -19.44
C ILE A 81 12.88 -2.43 -18.81
N TYR A 82 12.93 -3.09 -17.67
CA TYR A 82 14.19 -3.37 -16.98
C TYR A 82 14.88 -4.66 -17.51
N PRO A 83 16.22 -4.75 -17.47
CA PRO A 83 16.98 -5.93 -17.89
C PRO A 83 17.06 -6.97 -16.75
N TRP A 84 15.95 -7.66 -16.48
CA TRP A 84 15.91 -8.71 -15.45
C TRP A 84 16.82 -9.91 -15.79
N PRO A 85 17.46 -10.56 -14.81
CA PRO A 85 18.37 -11.68 -15.06
C PRO A 85 17.67 -12.90 -15.71
N HIS A 86 16.41 -13.14 -15.33
CA HIS A 86 15.53 -14.17 -15.88
C HIS A 86 14.83 -13.75 -17.18
N LYS A 87 15.23 -12.63 -17.79
CA LYS A 87 14.66 -12.19 -19.07
C LYS A 87 15.42 -12.83 -20.23
N GLY A 88 15.08 -14.06 -20.55
CA GLY A 88 15.62 -14.80 -21.69
C GLY A 88 14.97 -16.18 -21.82
N ILE A 89 15.01 -16.77 -23.02
CA ILE A 89 14.37 -18.07 -23.29
C ILE A 89 15.02 -19.20 -22.47
N LEU A 90 16.32 -19.08 -22.19
CA LEU A 90 17.10 -20.04 -21.42
C LEU A 90 17.65 -19.44 -20.11
N SER A 91 17.12 -18.29 -19.68
CA SER A 91 17.51 -17.67 -18.42
C SER A 91 16.69 -18.25 -17.28
N SER A 92 17.34 -18.61 -16.16
CA SER A 92 16.66 -19.03 -14.93
C SER A 92 16.48 -17.85 -13.98
N TYR A 93 15.71 -18.06 -12.91
CA TYR A 93 15.67 -17.14 -11.80
C TYR A 93 16.99 -17.12 -11.02
N ASP A 94 17.30 -15.97 -10.45
CA ASP A 94 18.35 -15.83 -9.44
C ASP A 94 17.78 -16.24 -8.07
N HIS A 95 18.06 -17.47 -7.65
CA HIS A 95 17.59 -18.03 -6.38
C HIS A 95 18.10 -17.25 -5.15
N ALA A 96 19.27 -16.60 -5.22
CA ALA A 96 19.77 -15.74 -4.16
C ALA A 96 18.95 -14.44 -4.07
N SER A 97 18.48 -13.93 -5.21
CA SER A 97 17.47 -12.86 -5.24
C SER A 97 16.16 -13.33 -4.62
N ILE A 98 15.61 -14.49 -5.01
CA ILE A 98 14.37 -15.03 -4.42
C ILE A 98 14.46 -15.09 -2.89
N ARG A 99 15.56 -15.62 -2.34
CA ARG A 99 15.76 -15.73 -0.89
C ARG A 99 15.70 -14.39 -0.17
N ARG A 100 16.47 -13.40 -0.64
CA ARG A 100 16.45 -12.06 -0.07
C ARG A 100 15.05 -11.44 -0.22
N GLY A 101 14.32 -11.79 -1.27
CA GLY A 101 13.02 -11.20 -1.60
C GLY A 101 11.97 -11.60 -0.62
N HIS A 102 12.05 -12.86 -0.22
CA HIS A 102 11.27 -13.42 0.87
C HIS A 102 11.52 -12.73 2.20
N GLN A 103 12.76 -12.39 2.51
CA GLN A 103 13.07 -11.64 3.73
C GLN A 103 12.42 -10.26 3.70
N VAL A 104 12.48 -9.55 2.56
CA VAL A 104 11.81 -8.25 2.41
C VAL A 104 10.29 -8.39 2.55
N TYR A 105 9.69 -9.40 1.92
CA TYR A 105 8.25 -9.66 2.06
C TYR A 105 7.88 -9.88 3.53
N GLN A 106 8.59 -10.77 4.23
CA GLN A 106 8.32 -11.07 5.64
C GLN A 106 8.48 -9.85 6.55
N GLN A 107 9.50 -9.02 6.32
CA GLN A 107 9.81 -7.88 7.19
C GLN A 107 8.95 -6.64 6.92
N VAL A 108 8.44 -6.48 5.70
CA VAL A 108 7.84 -5.21 5.25
C VAL A 108 6.41 -5.38 4.79
N CYS A 109 6.13 -6.42 4.00
CA CYS A 109 4.87 -6.55 3.27
C CYS A 109 3.87 -7.45 3.99
N ALA A 110 4.34 -8.49 4.69
CA ALA A 110 3.51 -9.53 5.30
C ALA A 110 2.54 -9.01 6.38
N SER A 111 2.78 -7.80 6.91
CA SER A 111 1.88 -7.13 7.86
C SER A 111 0.60 -6.59 7.22
N CYS A 112 0.62 -6.32 5.91
CA CYS A 112 -0.52 -5.73 5.20
C CYS A 112 -0.99 -6.57 4.01
N HIS A 113 -0.08 -7.25 3.33
CA HIS A 113 -0.37 -8.04 2.15
C HIS A 113 -0.37 -9.53 2.46
N SER A 114 -1.39 -10.23 1.98
CA SER A 114 -1.39 -11.70 1.97
C SER A 114 -0.65 -12.24 0.74
N MET A 115 -0.20 -13.49 0.87
CA MET A 115 0.27 -14.31 -0.25
C MET A 115 -0.33 -15.71 -0.12
N SER A 116 -1.65 -15.76 -0.27
CA SER A 116 -2.48 -16.92 0.10
C SER A 116 -2.30 -18.15 -0.79
N LEU A 117 -1.67 -18.02 -1.97
CA LEU A 117 -1.44 -19.14 -2.89
C LEU A 117 -0.05 -19.77 -2.76
N VAL A 118 0.80 -19.30 -1.82
CA VAL A 118 2.14 -19.84 -1.58
C VAL A 118 2.16 -20.60 -0.24
N SER A 119 2.70 -21.81 -0.26
CA SER A 119 2.97 -22.62 0.93
C SER A 119 4.46 -22.64 1.26
N TYR A 120 4.80 -22.89 2.52
CA TYR A 120 6.21 -22.97 2.93
C TYR A 120 6.99 -24.07 2.19
N ARG A 121 6.34 -25.18 1.83
CA ARG A 121 6.94 -26.26 1.01
C ARG A 121 7.42 -25.77 -0.35
N ASP A 122 6.84 -24.70 -0.90
CA ASP A 122 7.22 -24.17 -2.21
C ASP A 122 8.58 -23.43 -2.15
N LEU A 123 9.05 -23.07 -0.96
CA LEU A 123 10.36 -22.44 -0.76
C LEU A 123 11.52 -23.45 -0.70
N VAL A 124 11.23 -24.70 -0.38
CA VAL A 124 12.22 -25.76 -0.15
C VAL A 124 12.90 -26.12 -1.47
N GLY A 125 14.23 -26.05 -1.51
CA GLY A 125 15.01 -26.30 -2.73
C GLY A 125 14.98 -25.15 -3.75
N VAL A 126 14.18 -24.10 -3.50
CA VAL A 126 14.18 -22.87 -4.29
C VAL A 126 15.02 -21.80 -3.61
N ALA A 127 14.64 -21.39 -2.40
CA ALA A 127 15.31 -20.30 -1.68
C ALA A 127 15.92 -20.72 -0.34
N TYR A 128 15.43 -21.83 0.22
CA TYR A 128 15.79 -22.31 1.55
C TYR A 128 15.97 -23.83 1.54
N THR A 129 16.74 -24.35 2.50
CA THR A 129 16.75 -25.80 2.76
C THR A 129 15.49 -26.22 3.51
N GLU A 130 15.24 -27.53 3.57
CA GLU A 130 14.07 -28.06 4.29
C GLU A 130 14.15 -27.74 5.79
N GLU A 131 15.35 -27.84 6.38
CA GLU A 131 15.61 -27.57 7.79
C GLU A 131 15.44 -26.08 8.12
N GLU A 132 15.97 -25.19 7.29
CA GLU A 132 15.79 -23.74 7.44
C GLU A 132 14.31 -23.36 7.37
N THR A 133 13.59 -23.95 6.41
CA THR A 133 12.16 -23.67 6.24
C THR A 133 11.38 -24.21 7.43
N LYS A 134 11.64 -25.44 7.89
CA LYS A 134 11.02 -26.03 9.08
C LYS A 134 11.23 -25.16 10.33
N ALA A 135 12.45 -24.64 10.52
CA ALA A 135 12.74 -23.74 11.64
C ALA A 135 11.90 -22.45 11.55
N MET A 136 11.81 -21.85 10.37
CA MET A 136 11.02 -20.65 10.12
C MET A 136 9.51 -20.89 10.33
N VAL A 137 8.99 -22.04 9.89
CA VAL A 137 7.56 -22.34 10.03
C VAL A 137 7.19 -22.65 11.49
N ALA A 138 8.10 -23.24 12.25
CA ALA A 138 7.85 -23.58 13.66
C ALA A 138 7.58 -22.34 14.54
N GLU A 139 8.06 -21.16 14.12
CA GLU A 139 7.79 -19.88 14.80
C GLU A 139 6.37 -19.34 14.54
N VAL A 140 5.69 -19.85 13.51
CA VAL A 140 4.37 -19.38 13.12
C VAL A 140 3.29 -20.22 13.80
N GLU A 141 2.41 -19.55 14.53
CA GLU A 141 1.23 -20.19 15.11
C GLU A 141 0.10 -20.27 14.08
N VAL A 142 -0.41 -21.47 13.85
CA VAL A 142 -1.50 -21.74 12.91
C VAL A 142 -2.67 -22.33 13.68
N VAL A 143 -3.86 -21.76 13.48
CA VAL A 143 -5.11 -22.30 14.01
C VAL A 143 -5.51 -23.52 13.17
N ASP A 144 -5.80 -24.64 13.81
CA ASP A 144 -6.18 -25.92 13.18
C ASP A 144 -7.31 -26.61 13.96
N GLY A 145 -7.97 -27.56 13.29
CA GLY A 145 -9.04 -28.42 13.83
C GLY A 145 -10.31 -27.68 14.21
N PRO A 146 -11.42 -28.40 14.42
CA PRO A 146 -11.83 -28.62 15.80
C PRO A 146 -11.29 -29.94 16.34
N ASN A 147 -10.88 -29.96 17.61
CA ASN A 147 -10.43 -31.16 18.32
C ASN A 147 -11.61 -32.08 18.68
N ASP A 148 -11.35 -33.18 19.40
CA ASP A 148 -12.39 -34.14 19.84
C ASP A 148 -13.46 -33.53 20.77
N GLU A 149 -13.19 -32.35 21.33
CA GLU A 149 -14.12 -31.55 22.16
C GLU A 149 -14.87 -30.48 21.35
N GLY A 150 -14.57 -30.34 20.05
CA GLY A 150 -15.18 -29.35 19.16
C GLY A 150 -14.51 -27.97 19.17
N GLU A 151 -13.36 -27.82 19.83
CA GLU A 151 -12.65 -26.56 19.99
C GLU A 151 -11.51 -26.41 18.96
N MET A 152 -11.37 -25.20 18.39
CA MET A 152 -10.23 -24.85 17.53
C MET A 152 -8.97 -24.72 18.40
N PHE A 153 -7.82 -25.24 17.96
CA PHE A 153 -6.57 -25.13 18.72
C PHE A 153 -5.46 -24.51 17.87
N THR A 154 -4.41 -24.00 18.53
CA THR A 154 -3.22 -23.49 17.86
C THR A 154 -2.11 -24.53 17.89
N ARG A 155 -1.37 -24.62 16.78
CA ARG A 155 -0.18 -25.47 16.67
C ARG A 155 0.96 -24.74 15.98
N PRO A 156 2.21 -25.18 16.18
CA PRO A 156 3.30 -24.75 15.32
C PRO A 156 2.97 -25.11 13.87
N GLY A 157 3.34 -24.22 12.95
CA GLY A 157 3.14 -24.43 11.54
C GLY A 157 3.93 -25.63 11.01
N LYS A 158 3.47 -26.18 9.89
CA LYS A 158 4.12 -27.27 9.13
C LYS A 158 4.39 -26.81 7.70
N LEU A 159 5.32 -27.47 7.00
CA LEU A 159 5.70 -27.08 5.63
C LEU A 159 4.52 -27.00 4.64
N SER A 160 3.46 -27.79 4.84
CA SER A 160 2.29 -27.75 3.97
C SER A 160 1.37 -26.55 4.22
N ASP A 161 1.53 -25.83 5.33
CA ASP A 161 0.74 -24.63 5.62
C ASP A 161 1.06 -23.51 4.61
N ARG A 162 0.04 -22.69 4.37
CA ARG A 162 0.14 -21.44 3.59
C ARG A 162 0.82 -20.36 4.44
N PHE A 163 1.27 -19.30 3.80
CA PHE A 163 1.66 -18.11 4.54
C PHE A 163 0.48 -17.53 5.33
N PRO A 164 0.72 -17.04 6.56
CA PRO A 164 -0.33 -16.48 7.39
C PRO A 164 -0.94 -15.24 6.73
N GLN A 165 -2.25 -15.07 6.89
CA GLN A 165 -2.95 -13.89 6.41
C GLN A 165 -2.87 -12.77 7.47
N PRO A 166 -2.57 -11.52 7.08
CA PRO A 166 -2.49 -10.40 8.02
C PRO A 166 -3.86 -10.00 8.59
N TYR A 167 -4.93 -10.30 7.86
CA TYR A 167 -6.29 -9.95 8.23
C TYR A 167 -7.21 -11.16 8.06
N PRO A 168 -8.24 -11.31 8.92
CA PRO A 168 -9.18 -12.42 8.84
C PRO A 168 -10.16 -12.30 7.65
N ASN A 169 -10.39 -11.08 7.16
CA ASN A 169 -11.27 -10.80 6.03
C ASN A 169 -10.97 -9.43 5.39
N GLU A 170 -11.60 -9.17 4.24
CA GLU A 170 -11.43 -7.94 3.47
C GLU A 170 -11.90 -6.70 4.25
N GLN A 171 -12.97 -6.79 5.02
CA GLN A 171 -13.51 -5.65 5.78
C GLN A 171 -12.53 -5.19 6.87
N ALA A 172 -11.91 -6.13 7.57
CA ALA A 172 -10.86 -5.85 8.54
C ALA A 172 -9.64 -5.20 7.89
N ALA A 173 -9.22 -5.70 6.72
CA ALA A 173 -8.12 -5.12 5.96
C ALA A 173 -8.41 -3.68 5.53
N ARG A 174 -9.62 -3.42 5.01
CA ARG A 174 -10.05 -2.05 4.64
C ARG A 174 -10.12 -1.12 5.84
N PHE A 175 -10.64 -1.59 6.96
CA PHE A 175 -10.72 -0.81 8.19
C PHE A 175 -9.33 -0.38 8.68
N ALA A 176 -8.36 -1.31 8.70
CA ALA A 176 -6.99 -1.04 9.12
C ALA A 176 -6.23 -0.09 8.16
N ASN A 177 -6.60 -0.04 6.88
CA ASN A 177 -5.91 0.70 5.83
C ASN A 177 -6.71 1.90 5.28
N GLY A 178 -7.55 2.53 6.11
CA GLY A 178 -8.24 3.77 5.75
C GLY A 178 -9.25 3.62 4.60
N GLY A 179 -9.85 2.44 4.46
CA GLY A 179 -10.82 2.07 3.41
C GLY A 179 -10.20 1.38 2.19
N ALA A 180 -8.88 1.47 2.02
CA ALA A 180 -8.16 0.79 0.94
C ALA A 180 -7.95 -0.69 1.27
N TYR A 181 -8.06 -1.58 0.28
CA TYR A 181 -7.77 -3.00 0.45
C TYR A 181 -6.39 -3.33 -0.12
N PRO A 182 -5.42 -3.79 0.70
CA PRO A 182 -4.17 -4.31 0.19
C PRO A 182 -4.40 -5.58 -0.65
N PRO A 183 -4.06 -5.59 -1.95
CA PRO A 183 -4.26 -6.77 -2.79
C PRO A 183 -3.34 -7.93 -2.36
N ASP A 184 -3.82 -9.16 -2.55
CA ASP A 184 -2.98 -10.36 -2.40
C ASP A 184 -1.85 -10.36 -3.44
N LEU A 185 -0.64 -10.66 -3.00
CA LEU A 185 0.57 -10.56 -3.82
C LEU A 185 0.91 -11.85 -4.57
N SER A 186 0.22 -12.97 -4.36
CA SER A 186 0.62 -14.26 -4.95
C SER A 186 0.77 -14.22 -6.48
N ILE A 187 -0.05 -13.42 -7.17
CA ILE A 187 -0.03 -13.31 -8.63
C ILE A 187 0.06 -11.85 -9.12
N ILE A 188 0.53 -10.93 -8.29
CA ILE A 188 0.49 -9.48 -8.60
C ILE A 188 1.28 -9.12 -9.85
N THR A 189 2.38 -9.82 -10.12
CA THR A 189 3.23 -9.63 -11.31
C THR A 189 2.59 -10.13 -12.60
N LYS A 190 1.55 -10.96 -12.51
CA LYS A 190 0.73 -11.40 -13.66
C LYS A 190 -0.55 -10.60 -13.79
N ALA A 191 -1.13 -10.20 -12.67
CA ALA A 191 -2.41 -9.50 -12.59
C ALA A 191 -2.31 -8.01 -12.97
N ARG A 192 -1.12 -7.49 -13.25
CA ARG A 192 -0.88 -6.10 -13.65
C ARG A 192 -0.18 -6.02 -14.99
N HIS A 193 -0.55 -5.02 -15.80
CA HIS A 193 0.10 -4.76 -17.07
C HIS A 193 1.60 -4.50 -16.87
N ASN A 194 2.42 -5.05 -17.76
CA ASN A 194 3.89 -5.00 -17.69
C ASN A 194 4.49 -5.60 -16.39
N GLY A 195 3.67 -6.27 -15.57
CA GLY A 195 4.05 -7.17 -14.48
C GLY A 195 5.14 -6.66 -13.55
N GLN A 196 6.27 -7.36 -13.54
CA GLN A 196 7.43 -7.03 -12.71
C GLN A 196 8.00 -5.62 -12.95
N ASN A 197 7.92 -5.10 -14.18
CA ASN A 197 8.38 -3.73 -14.46
C ASN A 197 7.48 -2.70 -13.78
N TYR A 198 6.17 -2.95 -13.76
CA TYR A 198 5.20 -2.12 -13.07
C TYR A 198 5.43 -2.14 -11.55
N VAL A 199 5.57 -3.32 -10.95
CA VAL A 199 5.79 -3.44 -9.50
C VAL A 199 7.09 -2.74 -9.08
N PHE A 200 8.18 -2.94 -9.82
CA PHE A 200 9.45 -2.27 -9.52
C PHE A 200 9.35 -0.75 -9.66
N ALA A 201 8.80 -0.26 -10.78
CA ALA A 201 8.61 1.17 -11.01
C ALA A 201 7.69 1.81 -9.96
N LEU A 202 6.64 1.11 -9.52
CA LEU A 202 5.74 1.59 -8.48
C LEU A 202 6.45 1.73 -7.13
N LEU A 203 7.27 0.74 -6.74
CA LEU A 203 7.98 0.76 -5.47
C LEU A 203 9.12 1.80 -5.44
N THR A 204 9.79 2.05 -6.56
CA THR A 204 10.91 3.01 -6.63
C THR A 204 10.51 4.39 -7.14
N GLY A 205 9.27 4.57 -7.59
CA GLY A 205 8.80 5.76 -8.32
C GLY A 205 8.09 6.80 -7.45
N TYR A 206 8.03 6.61 -6.13
CA TYR A 206 7.43 7.61 -5.23
C TYR A 206 8.22 8.92 -5.28
N CYS A 207 7.53 9.99 -5.68
CA CYS A 207 8.07 11.35 -5.73
C CYS A 207 7.00 12.36 -5.27
N ASP A 208 7.43 13.58 -4.97
CA ASP A 208 6.52 14.66 -4.64
C ASP A 208 5.58 14.95 -5.82
N PRO A 209 4.29 15.24 -5.56
CA PRO A 209 3.35 15.54 -6.63
C PRO A 209 3.79 16.79 -7.41
N PRO A 210 3.59 16.81 -8.74
CA PRO A 210 3.92 17.98 -9.55
C PRO A 210 3.06 19.19 -9.16
N ALA A 211 3.57 20.39 -9.44
CA ALA A 211 2.90 21.64 -9.09
C ALA A 211 1.45 21.68 -9.62
N GLY A 212 0.51 22.04 -8.74
CA GLY A 212 -0.92 22.10 -9.06
C GLY A 212 -1.70 20.81 -8.78
N VAL A 213 -1.05 19.71 -8.42
CA VAL A 213 -1.71 18.46 -8.01
C VAL A 213 -1.78 18.38 -6.48
N LEU A 214 -2.99 18.45 -5.93
CA LEU A 214 -3.25 18.25 -4.51
C LEU A 214 -3.71 16.81 -4.29
N VAL A 215 -2.88 16.01 -3.60
CA VAL A 215 -3.26 14.67 -3.18
C VAL A 215 -4.07 14.77 -1.88
N MET A 216 -5.21 14.08 -1.82
CA MET A 216 -6.06 14.06 -0.62
C MET A 216 -5.36 13.25 0.49
N PHE A 217 -4.59 13.92 1.34
CA PHE A 217 -3.95 13.30 2.50
C PHE A 217 -4.97 13.01 3.60
N PHE A 218 -5.51 11.79 3.63
CA PHE A 218 -6.01 11.19 4.87
C PHE A 218 -4.79 10.63 5.62
N LEU A 219 -4.36 11.35 6.67
CA LEU A 219 -3.40 10.93 7.71
C LEU A 219 -2.49 9.74 7.36
N CYS A 220 -1.32 10.00 6.79
CA CYS A 220 -0.19 9.09 6.97
C CYS A 220 1.11 9.88 7.09
N SER A 221 1.60 9.99 8.32
CA SER A 221 2.90 10.56 8.65
C SER A 221 4.03 9.61 8.22
N LEU A 222 4.25 9.46 6.91
CA LEU A 222 5.27 8.57 6.34
C LEU A 222 6.51 9.31 5.80
N SER A 223 6.70 10.60 6.11
CA SER A 223 7.90 11.36 5.71
C SER A 223 9.19 10.98 6.48
N ILE A 224 9.22 9.94 7.31
CA ILE A 224 10.41 9.57 8.10
C ILE A 224 11.13 8.32 7.57
N TYR A 225 10.53 7.51 6.68
CA TYR A 225 11.11 6.23 6.26
C TYR A 225 11.70 6.19 4.83
N CYS A 226 11.84 7.34 4.16
CA CYS A 226 12.27 7.38 2.76
C CYS A 226 13.77 7.09 2.54
N ASP A 227 14.62 7.23 3.56
CA ASP A 227 16.09 7.19 3.38
C ASP A 227 16.73 5.79 3.48
N ILE A 228 16.02 4.75 3.90
CA ILE A 228 16.62 3.42 4.16
C ILE A 228 16.35 2.40 3.03
N PHE A 229 15.40 2.65 2.14
CA PHE A 229 14.79 1.59 1.31
C PHE A 229 15.39 1.37 -0.10
N SER A 230 16.35 2.17 -0.53
CA SER A 230 16.81 2.17 -1.93
C SER A 230 17.62 0.93 -2.37
N MET A 231 18.06 0.04 -1.47
CA MET A 231 18.89 -1.13 -1.83
C MET A 231 18.17 -2.50 -1.76
N SER A 232 16.93 -2.58 -1.26
CA SER A 232 16.24 -3.86 -0.97
C SER A 232 15.07 -4.20 -1.91
N ILE A 233 14.72 -3.33 -2.87
CA ILE A 233 13.46 -3.43 -3.63
C ILE A 233 13.54 -4.31 -4.89
N THR A 234 14.73 -4.57 -5.45
CA THR A 234 14.93 -5.51 -6.59
C THR A 234 14.43 -6.94 -6.30
N VAL A 235 14.14 -7.21 -5.03
CA VAL A 235 14.14 -8.54 -4.47
C VAL A 235 12.72 -9.07 -4.23
N LEU A 236 11.75 -8.19 -3.90
CA LEU A 236 10.35 -8.56 -3.70
C LEU A 236 9.70 -9.18 -4.96
N VAL A 237 10.20 -8.80 -6.14
CA VAL A 237 9.69 -9.20 -7.45
C VAL A 237 10.01 -10.67 -7.78
N SER A 238 11.10 -11.23 -7.24
CA SER A 238 11.53 -12.59 -7.56
C SER A 238 10.68 -13.69 -6.92
N LEU A 239 9.85 -13.39 -5.90
CA LEU A 239 9.04 -14.41 -5.23
C LEU A 239 7.70 -14.72 -5.89
N CYS A 240 7.13 -13.81 -6.68
CA CYS A 240 5.80 -14.00 -7.28
C CYS A 240 5.82 -14.86 -8.56
N LEU A 241 6.91 -15.60 -8.80
CA LEU A 241 7.21 -16.17 -10.10
C LEU A 241 7.51 -17.66 -10.01
N ASP A 242 6.44 -18.44 -9.89
CA ASP A 242 6.43 -19.75 -10.50
C ASP A 242 5.18 -19.89 -11.41
N ASP A 243 5.43 -20.22 -12.68
CA ASP A 243 4.42 -20.46 -13.72
C ASP A 243 4.46 -21.89 -14.26
N ASN A 244 5.40 -22.71 -13.80
CA ASN A 244 5.63 -24.03 -14.39
C ASN A 244 5.09 -25.20 -13.55
N PHE A 245 4.17 -24.94 -12.61
CA PHE A 245 3.64 -25.99 -11.72
C PHE A 245 2.20 -26.45 -12.02
N TRP A 246 1.54 -25.91 -13.05
CA TRP A 246 0.12 -26.21 -13.33
C TRP A 246 -0.15 -27.00 -14.62
N HIS A 247 0.87 -27.71 -15.14
CA HIS A 247 0.71 -28.70 -16.20
C HIS A 247 1.28 -30.07 -15.78
N ILE A 248 0.62 -30.72 -14.82
CA ILE A 248 0.45 -32.19 -14.72
C ILE A 248 -0.97 -32.45 -14.22
#